data_AF-A0A403LYK0-F1
#
_entry.id   AF-A0A403LYK0-F1
#
_cell.length_a   1.000
_cell.length_b   1.000
_cell.length_c   1.000
_cell.angle_alpha   90.00
_cell.angle_beta   90.00
_cell.angle_gamma   90.00
#
_symmetry.space_group_name_H-M   'P 1'
#
loop_
_entity.id
_entity.type
_entity.pdbx_description
1 polymer ?
#
loop_
_entity_poly.entity_id
_entity_poly.type
_entity_poly.pdbx_seq_one_letter_code
_entity_poly.pdbx_strand_id
1 'polypeptide(L)'
;MNGFTDGHPLYRKLLRQLFFAGIVVGLAILLQNPMFVGESLTDPNSLFAQIVHIIEEGGWTVFRNMPMIFAVGLPIGLAKQAQGRACLAVMVSFLTWNYFINAMGMTWGSYFGVDFTQDAVEKLVVDAWEQRSYQHLWQAITLSKTVPSASVAKAILDELLEANKAYWPELR
;
A
#
# COMPACT_ATOMS: atom_id res chain seq x y z
N MET A 1 2.14 5.28 -40.06
CA MET A 1 2.01 5.36 -38.58
C MET A 1 0.52 5.47 -38.24
N ASN A 2 -0.26 4.39 -38.43
CA ASN A 2 -1.73 4.40 -38.27
C ASN A 2 -2.18 3.27 -37.32
N GLY A 3 -1.56 3.16 -36.15
CA GLY A 3 -1.83 2.06 -35.21
C GLY A 3 -2.24 2.49 -33.80
N PHE A 4 -2.27 3.80 -33.52
CA PHE A 4 -2.53 4.32 -32.18
C PHE A 4 -3.94 4.92 -32.03
N THR A 5 -4.64 5.19 -33.14
CA THR A 5 -5.95 5.88 -33.15
C THR A 5 -7.13 4.95 -33.46
N ASP A 6 -6.88 3.75 -34.00
CA ASP A 6 -7.93 2.76 -34.25
C ASP A 6 -8.17 1.99 -32.95
N GLY A 7 -8.90 2.65 -32.05
CA GLY A 7 -9.14 2.20 -30.69
C GLY A 7 -9.77 0.80 -30.65
N HIS A 8 -8.92 -0.22 -30.50
CA HIS A 8 -9.32 -1.56 -30.17
C HIS A 8 -10.30 -1.47 -28.98
N PRO A 9 -11.49 -2.11 -29.04
CA PRO A 9 -12.55 -1.94 -28.03
C PRO A 9 -12.08 -2.26 -26.60
N LEU A 10 -10.97 -2.98 -26.47
CA LEU A 10 -10.30 -3.31 -25.22
C LEU A 10 -9.63 -2.09 -24.55
N TYR A 11 -8.94 -1.21 -25.29
CA TYR A 11 -8.30 -0.01 -24.71
C TYR A 11 -9.33 0.98 -24.16
N ARG A 12 -10.44 1.13 -24.88
CA ARG A 12 -11.60 1.92 -24.42
C ARG A 12 -12.25 1.31 -23.18
N LYS A 13 -12.27 -0.02 -23.06
CA LYS A 13 -12.73 -0.73 -21.85
C LYS A 13 -11.76 -0.54 -20.67
N LEU A 14 -10.45 -0.62 -20.90
CA LEU A 14 -9.40 -0.42 -19.89
C LEU A 14 -9.39 1.01 -19.32
N LEU A 15 -9.46 2.02 -20.19
CA LEU A 15 -9.54 3.41 -19.75
C LEU A 15 -10.78 3.66 -18.87
N ARG A 16 -11.95 3.13 -19.26
CA ARG A 16 -13.17 3.25 -18.44
C ARG A 16 -13.05 2.57 -17.08
N GLN A 17 -12.33 1.45 -16.99
CA GLN A 17 -12.07 0.77 -15.71
C GLN A 17 -11.19 1.61 -14.80
N LEU A 18 -10.18 2.29 -15.36
CA LEU A 18 -9.31 3.18 -14.59
C LEU A 18 -10.06 4.41 -14.06
N PHE A 19 -10.90 5.05 -14.89
CA PHE A 19 -11.75 6.16 -14.46
C PHE A 19 -12.78 5.73 -13.42
N PHE A 20 -13.40 4.55 -13.60
CA PHE A 20 -14.34 4.00 -12.65
C PHE A 20 -13.68 3.73 -11.29
N ALA A 21 -12.53 3.05 -11.27
CA ALA A 21 -11.78 2.79 -10.04
C ALA A 21 -11.37 4.09 -9.34
N GLY A 22 -10.89 5.10 -10.09
CA GLY A 22 -10.51 6.39 -9.52
C GLY A 22 -11.67 7.15 -8.87
N ILE A 23 -12.84 7.15 -9.49
CA ILE A 23 -14.04 7.79 -8.93
C ILE A 23 -14.50 7.05 -7.67
N VAL A 24 -14.51 5.71 -7.69
CA VAL A 24 -14.93 4.88 -6.54
C VAL A 24 -14.00 5.08 -5.34
N VAL A 25 -12.68 5.06 -5.56
CA VAL A 25 -11.69 5.33 -4.50
C VAL A 25 -11.84 6.76 -3.98
N GLY A 26 -11.96 7.75 -4.87
CA GLY A 26 -12.12 9.15 -4.47
C GLY A 26 -13.38 9.41 -3.64
N LEU A 27 -14.50 8.78 -3.99
CA LEU A 27 -15.73 8.86 -3.20
C LEU A 27 -15.61 8.11 -1.87
N ALA A 28 -14.97 6.95 -1.84
CA ALA A 28 -14.80 6.18 -0.61
C ALA A 28 -13.94 6.92 0.42
N ILE A 29 -12.81 7.51 -0.02
CA ILE A 29 -11.94 8.33 0.85
C ILE A 29 -12.69 9.54 1.38
N LEU A 30 -13.49 10.22 0.54
CA LEU A 30 -14.29 11.37 0.98
C LEU A 30 -15.32 10.98 2.06
N LEU A 31 -15.93 9.79 1.95
CA LEU A 31 -16.90 9.28 2.92
C LEU A 31 -16.28 8.78 4.23
N GLN A 32 -14.97 8.50 4.25
CA GLN A 32 -14.24 8.17 5.49
C GLN A 32 -13.77 9.41 6.26
N ASN A 33 -13.89 10.61 5.68
CA ASN A 33 -13.47 11.83 6.36
C ASN A 33 -14.47 12.20 7.49
N PRO A 34 -14.00 12.31 8.75
CA PRO A 34 -14.86 12.62 9.90
C PRO A 34 -15.55 13.99 9.78
N MET A 35 -14.96 14.93 9.02
CA MET A 35 -15.57 16.23 8.70
C MET A 35 -16.84 16.14 7.86
N PHE A 36 -17.04 15.10 7.04
CA PHE A 36 -18.17 15.03 6.09
C PHE A 36 -19.28 14.09 6.53
N VAL A 37 -18.96 13.00 7.23
CA VAL A 37 -19.94 11.94 7.58
C VAL A 37 -20.27 11.91 9.08
N GLY A 38 -19.50 12.62 9.90
CA GLY A 38 -19.69 12.70 11.35
C GLY A 38 -18.96 11.59 12.12
N GLU A 39 -18.53 11.92 13.33
CA GLU A 39 -17.65 11.09 14.17
C GLU A 39 -18.25 9.71 14.50
N SER A 40 -19.58 9.61 14.65
CA SER A 40 -20.26 8.35 15.03
C SER A 40 -20.34 7.31 13.91
N LEU A 41 -20.20 7.71 12.65
CA LEU A 41 -20.24 6.84 11.48
C LEU A 41 -18.86 6.56 10.89
N THR A 42 -17.84 7.33 11.28
CA THR A 42 -16.44 7.18 10.84
C THR A 42 -15.59 6.36 11.81
N ASP A 43 -16.14 5.95 12.94
CA ASP A 43 -15.48 4.99 13.83
C ASP A 43 -15.17 3.67 13.08
N PRO A 44 -13.94 3.12 13.20
CA PRO A 44 -13.55 1.86 12.54
C PRO A 44 -14.43 0.65 12.87
N ASN A 45 -15.17 0.72 13.98
CA ASN A 45 -16.10 -0.32 14.43
C ASN A 45 -17.52 -0.14 13.89
N SER A 46 -17.80 0.93 13.13
CA SER A 46 -19.10 1.15 12.52
C SER A 46 -19.24 0.29 11.25
N LEU A 47 -20.44 -0.28 11.05
CA LEU A 47 -20.74 -1.05 9.84
C LEU A 47 -20.58 -0.20 8.57
N PHE A 48 -20.81 1.11 8.67
CA PHE A 48 -20.67 2.04 7.56
C PHE A 48 -19.19 2.20 7.16
N ALA A 49 -18.29 2.45 8.10
CA ALA A 49 -16.86 2.59 7.85
C ALA A 49 -16.27 1.30 7.25
N GLN A 50 -16.66 0.14 7.77
CA GLN A 50 -16.21 -1.15 7.24
C GLN A 50 -16.68 -1.40 5.80
N ILE A 51 -17.94 -1.10 5.48
CA ILE A 51 -18.45 -1.24 4.11
C ILE A 51 -17.74 -0.29 3.14
N VAL A 52 -17.54 0.98 3.54
CA VAL A 52 -16.85 1.96 2.71
C VAL A 52 -15.39 1.54 2.48
N HIS A 53 -14.71 1.04 3.52
CA HIS A 53 -13.34 0.54 3.40
C HIS A 53 -13.24 -0.70 2.50
N ILE A 54 -14.21 -1.62 2.55
CA ILE A 54 -14.26 -2.76 1.61
C ILE A 54 -14.39 -2.28 0.16
N ILE A 55 -15.21 -1.26 -0.10
CA ILE A 55 -15.38 -0.68 -1.45
C ILE A 55 -14.10 0.03 -1.90
N GLU A 56 -13.47 0.77 -0.99
CA GLU A 56 -12.19 1.45 -1.22
C GLU A 56 -11.09 0.45 -1.60
N GLU A 57 -10.93 -0.62 -0.82
CA GLU A 57 -9.97 -1.69 -1.07
C GLU A 57 -10.21 -2.35 -2.43
N GLY A 58 -11.48 -2.52 -2.81
CA GLY A 58 -11.90 -2.96 -4.15
C GLY A 58 -11.42 -2.01 -5.25
N GLY A 59 -11.55 -0.70 -5.06
CA GLY A 59 -11.09 0.32 -6.01
C GLY A 59 -9.56 0.40 -6.12
N TRP A 60 -8.85 0.20 -5.01
CA TRP A 60 -7.38 0.15 -4.99
C TRP A 60 -6.81 -1.05 -5.74
N THR A 61 -7.56 -2.14 -5.94
CA THR A 61 -7.05 -3.34 -6.65
C THR A 61 -6.50 -3.03 -8.04
N VAL A 62 -7.14 -2.15 -8.81
CA VAL A 62 -6.70 -1.76 -10.16
C VAL A 62 -5.39 -0.99 -10.10
N PHE A 63 -5.26 -0.10 -9.12
CA PHE A 63 -4.05 0.70 -8.93
C PHE A 63 -2.89 -0.13 -8.40
N ARG A 64 -3.14 -1.04 -7.44
CA ARG A 64 -2.12 -1.96 -6.91
C ARG A 64 -1.61 -2.96 -7.97
N ASN A 65 -2.47 -3.35 -8.91
CA ASN A 65 -2.10 -4.20 -10.05
C ASN A 65 -1.76 -3.42 -11.32
N MET A 66 -1.63 -2.09 -11.24
CA MET A 66 -1.32 -1.23 -12.39
C MET A 66 -0.08 -1.69 -13.17
N PRO A 67 1.04 -2.09 -12.54
CA PRO A 67 2.21 -2.61 -13.26
C PRO A 67 1.89 -3.85 -14.12
N MET A 68 1.06 -4.76 -13.61
CA MET A 68 0.62 -5.96 -14.33
C MET A 68 -0.28 -5.61 -15.53
N ILE A 69 -1.19 -4.65 -15.33
CA ILE A 69 -2.10 -4.18 -16.39
C ILE A 69 -1.31 -3.55 -17.55
N PHE A 70 -0.27 -2.76 -17.25
CA PHE A 70 0.60 -2.18 -18.28
C PHE A 70 1.48 -3.23 -18.96
N ALA A 71 2.05 -4.17 -18.19
CA ALA A 71 2.85 -5.25 -18.74
C ALA A 71 2.05 -6.08 -19.75
N VAL A 72 0.81 -6.45 -19.44
CA VAL A 72 -0.09 -7.18 -20.35
C VAL A 72 -0.65 -6.29 -21.45
N GLY A 73 -0.80 -4.98 -21.23
CA GLY A 73 -1.27 -4.02 -22.25
C GLY A 73 -0.32 -3.86 -23.45
N LEU A 74 1.00 -3.97 -23.22
CA LEU A 74 2.05 -3.87 -24.23
C LEU A 74 1.94 -4.93 -25.36
N PRO A 75 1.91 -6.24 -25.07
CA PRO A 75 1.71 -7.27 -26.10
C PRO A 75 0.32 -7.19 -26.75
N ILE A 76 -0.71 -6.73 -26.02
CA ILE A 76 -2.05 -6.50 -26.59
C ILE A 76 -2.01 -5.47 -27.71
N GLY A 77 -1.25 -4.38 -27.52
CA GLY A 77 -1.11 -3.32 -28.51
C GLY A 77 -0.25 -3.68 -29.71
N LEU A 78 0.69 -4.63 -29.57
CA LEU A 78 1.72 -4.91 -30.58
C LEU A 78 1.52 -6.24 -31.34
N ALA A 79 0.93 -7.27 -30.73
CA ALA A 79 0.82 -8.59 -31.36
C ALA A 79 -0.26 -8.62 -32.45
N LYS A 80 0.07 -9.08 -33.66
CA LYS A 80 -0.93 -9.19 -34.75
C LYS A 80 -1.56 -10.58 -34.85
N GLN A 81 -0.94 -11.59 -34.26
CA GLN A 81 -1.44 -12.96 -34.20
C GLN A 81 -1.35 -13.52 -32.78
N ALA A 82 -2.34 -14.32 -32.37
CA ALA A 82 -2.41 -15.00 -31.08
C ALA A 82 -2.18 -14.11 -29.84
N GLN A 83 -2.83 -12.95 -29.81
CA GLN A 83 -2.86 -11.97 -28.71
C GLN A 83 -2.91 -12.61 -27.32
N GLY A 84 -3.84 -13.56 -27.10
CA GLY A 84 -4.00 -14.23 -25.80
C GLY A 84 -2.77 -15.02 -25.34
N ARG A 85 -2.00 -15.62 -26.25
CA ARG A 85 -0.78 -16.38 -25.89
C ARG A 85 0.35 -15.45 -25.48
N ALA A 86 0.49 -14.31 -26.16
CA ALA A 86 1.48 -13.29 -25.80
C ALA A 86 1.20 -12.69 -24.41
N CYS A 87 -0.07 -12.41 -24.09
CA CYS A 87 -0.48 -11.94 -22.77
C CYS A 87 -0.13 -12.93 -21.65
N LEU A 88 -0.40 -14.21 -21.86
CA LEU A 88 -0.08 -15.25 -20.87
C LEU A 88 1.43 -15.37 -20.64
N ALA A 89 2.24 -15.30 -21.71
CA ALA A 89 3.70 -15.33 -21.59
C ALA A 89 4.24 -14.11 -20.82
N VAL A 90 3.71 -12.91 -21.08
CA VAL A 90 4.13 -11.70 -20.35
C VAL A 90 3.67 -11.72 -18.90
N MET A 91 2.46 -12.20 -18.60
CA MET A 91 1.99 -12.37 -17.23
C MET A 91 2.92 -13.29 -16.42
N VAL A 92 3.26 -14.46 -16.96
CA VAL A 92 4.18 -15.39 -16.28
C VAL A 92 5.56 -14.76 -16.12
N SER A 93 6.09 -14.12 -17.17
CA SER A 93 7.41 -13.47 -17.12
C SER A 93 7.47 -12.35 -16.08
N PHE A 94 6.43 -11.51 -15.98
CA PHE A 94 6.35 -10.44 -14.98
C PHE A 94 6.30 -10.99 -13.56
N LEU A 95 5.51 -12.04 -13.32
CA LEU A 95 5.46 -12.68 -12.01
C LEU A 95 6.82 -13.29 -11.66
N THR A 96 7.43 -14.06 -12.56
CA THR A 96 8.77 -14.63 -12.36
C THR A 96 9.79 -13.55 -12.02
N TRP A 97 9.79 -12.43 -12.74
CA TRP A 97 10.66 -11.30 -12.43
C TRP A 97 10.42 -10.74 -11.01
N ASN A 98 9.17 -10.53 -10.61
CA ASN A 98 8.85 -10.03 -9.27
C ASN A 98 9.32 -10.98 -8.15
N TYR A 99 9.11 -12.29 -8.31
CA TYR A 99 9.60 -13.28 -7.36
C TYR A 99 11.14 -13.35 -7.34
N PHE A 100 11.80 -13.15 -8.48
CA PHE A 100 13.25 -13.05 -8.55
C PHE A 100 13.78 -11.83 -7.79
N ILE A 101 13.22 -10.62 -8.03
CA ILE A 101 13.61 -9.41 -7.28
C ILE A 101 13.37 -9.60 -5.78
N ASN A 102 12.25 -10.19 -5.39
CA ASN A 102 11.95 -10.48 -3.99
C ASN A 102 12.99 -11.43 -3.38
N ALA A 103 13.33 -12.53 -4.06
CA ALA A 103 14.35 -13.47 -3.59
C ALA A 103 15.75 -12.82 -3.52
N MET A 104 16.10 -11.95 -4.46
CA MET A 104 17.33 -11.16 -4.41
C MET A 104 17.33 -10.17 -3.23
N GLY A 105 16.20 -9.53 -2.94
CA GLY A 105 16.04 -8.68 -1.75
C GLY A 105 16.20 -9.45 -0.45
N MET A 106 15.65 -10.66 -0.36
CA MET A 106 15.78 -11.51 0.83
C MET A 106 17.19 -12.08 1.01
N THR A 107 17.90 -12.37 -0.08
CA THR A 107 19.24 -13.00 -0.03
C THR A 107 20.35 -11.96 0.08
N TRP A 108 20.22 -10.83 -0.63
CA TRP A 108 21.25 -9.81 -0.78
C TRP A 108 20.81 -8.41 -0.33
N GLY A 109 19.66 -8.25 0.35
CA GLY A 109 19.17 -6.94 0.80
C GLY A 109 20.21 -6.15 1.61
N SER A 110 20.96 -6.82 2.48
CA SER A 110 22.05 -6.20 3.26
C SER A 110 23.22 -5.70 2.39
N TYR A 111 23.50 -6.30 1.25
CA TYR A 111 24.53 -5.86 0.31
C TYR A 111 24.10 -4.64 -0.52
N PHE A 112 22.80 -4.48 -0.77
CA PHE A 112 22.23 -3.33 -1.47
C PHE A 112 21.86 -2.17 -0.52
N GLY A 113 22.12 -2.30 0.78
CA GLY A 113 21.73 -1.30 1.79
C GLY A 113 20.22 -1.19 1.99
N VAL A 114 19.44 -2.19 1.55
CA VAL A 114 17.98 -2.23 1.71
C VAL A 114 17.67 -2.90 3.04
N ASP A 115 17.05 -2.14 3.93
CA ASP A 115 16.61 -2.61 5.24
C ASP A 115 15.09 -2.60 5.37
N PHE A 116 14.48 -3.75 5.15
CA PHE A 116 13.03 -3.92 5.30
C PHE A 116 12.52 -3.74 6.73
N THR A 117 13.42 -3.72 7.74
CA THR A 117 13.02 -3.45 9.13
C THR A 117 12.71 -1.98 9.37
N GLN A 118 13.33 -1.07 8.61
CA GLN A 118 13.14 0.37 8.79
C GLN A 118 11.75 0.85 8.36
N ASP A 119 11.25 0.38 7.22
CA ASP A 119 9.88 0.68 6.76
C ASP A 119 8.82 0.21 7.78
N ALA A 120 9.07 -0.94 8.43
CA ALA A 120 8.18 -1.45 9.47
C ALA A 120 8.20 -0.57 10.73
N VAL A 121 9.37 -0.07 11.14
CA VAL A 121 9.50 0.88 12.25
C VAL A 121 8.72 2.16 11.95
N GLU A 122 8.91 2.76 10.78
CA GLU A 122 8.26 4.02 10.40
C GLU A 122 6.73 3.89 10.38
N LYS A 123 6.21 2.80 9.82
CA LYS A 123 4.77 2.54 9.83
C LYS A 123 4.22 2.36 11.25
N LEU A 124 4.91 1.59 12.09
CA LEU A 124 4.48 1.36 13.48
C LEU A 124 4.51 2.64 14.33
N VAL A 125 5.43 3.58 14.05
CA VAL A 125 5.43 4.90 14.73
C VAL A 125 4.19 5.70 14.35
N VAL A 126 3.79 5.72 13.08
CA VAL A 126 2.58 6.42 12.63
C VAL A 126 1.33 5.75 13.20
N ASP A 127 1.24 4.43 13.15
CA ASP A 127 0.13 3.67 13.73
C ASP A 127 0.01 3.93 15.25
N ALA A 128 1.14 4.03 15.95
CA ALA A 128 1.15 4.38 17.37
C ALA A 128 0.63 5.80 17.64
N TRP A 129 0.91 6.75 16.74
CA TRP A 129 0.41 8.11 16.83
C TRP A 129 -1.08 8.21 16.56
N GLU A 130 -1.58 7.51 15.54
CA GLU A 130 -2.99 7.48 15.17
C GLU A 130 -3.83 6.75 16.23
N GLN A 131 -3.39 5.57 16.66
CA GLN A 131 -4.11 4.73 17.62
C GLN A 131 -3.86 5.12 19.08
N ARG A 132 -2.96 6.09 19.33
CA ARG A 132 -2.52 6.48 20.68
C ARG A 132 -2.04 5.27 21.49
N SER A 133 -1.25 4.38 20.90
CA SER A 133 -0.90 3.09 21.50
C SER A 133 0.56 3.02 21.94
N TYR A 134 0.79 2.79 23.24
CA TYR A 134 2.14 2.58 23.78
C TYR A 134 2.81 1.33 23.20
N GLN A 135 2.02 0.27 22.98
CA GLN A 135 2.51 -1.03 22.49
C GLN A 135 3.12 -0.94 21.09
N HIS A 136 2.47 -0.21 20.18
CA HIS A 136 2.96 -0.03 18.81
C HIS A 136 4.25 0.79 18.77
N LEU A 137 4.38 1.82 19.60
CA LEU A 137 5.58 2.64 19.66
C LEU A 137 6.77 1.86 20.25
N TRP A 138 6.50 1.05 21.28
CA TRP A 138 7.52 0.15 21.85
C TRP A 138 8.00 -0.90 20.83
N GLN A 139 7.09 -1.48 20.06
CA GLN A 139 7.43 -2.41 18.98
C GLN A 139 8.29 -1.73 17.91
N ALA A 140 7.95 -0.50 17.53
CA ALA A 140 8.74 0.29 16.57
C ALA A 140 10.17 0.52 17.08
N ILE A 141 10.33 0.98 18.33
CA ILE A 141 11.66 1.23 18.91
C ILE A 141 12.46 -0.07 19.05
N THR A 142 11.80 -1.18 19.38
CA THR A 142 12.44 -2.49 19.52
C THR A 142 12.92 -3.06 18.18
N LEU A 143 12.22 -2.76 17.08
CA LEU A 143 12.59 -3.19 15.73
C LEU A 143 13.71 -2.33 15.11
N SER A 144 14.04 -1.19 15.71
CA SER A 144 15.12 -0.32 15.24
C SER A 144 16.50 -0.96 15.44
N LYS A 145 17.34 -0.88 14.41
CA LYS A 145 18.75 -1.35 14.46
C LYS A 145 19.63 -0.63 15.48
N THR A 146 19.21 0.54 15.96
CA THR A 146 19.96 1.32 16.96
C THR A 146 19.73 0.85 18.39
N VAL A 147 18.71 0.00 18.63
CA VAL A 147 18.29 -0.42 19.97
C VAL A 147 18.65 -1.89 20.20
N PRO A 148 19.47 -2.21 21.21
CA PRO A 148 20.04 -3.56 21.36
C PRO A 148 19.08 -4.57 21.99
N SER A 149 18.04 -4.14 22.71
CA SER A 149 17.08 -5.04 23.35
C SER A 149 15.73 -4.38 23.62
N ALA A 150 14.68 -5.20 23.74
CA ALA A 150 13.33 -4.74 24.07
C ALA A 150 13.23 -4.07 25.46
N SER A 151 14.11 -4.43 26.40
CA SER A 151 14.20 -3.79 27.71
C SER A 151 14.79 -2.38 27.63
N VAL A 152 15.82 -2.18 26.80
CA VAL A 152 16.40 -0.85 26.53
C VAL A 152 15.41 0.00 25.73
N ALA A 153 14.70 -0.60 24.77
CA ALA A 153 13.63 0.07 24.02
C ALA A 153 12.56 0.65 24.96
N LYS A 154 12.18 -0.12 25.98
CA LYS A 154 11.18 0.32 26.97
C LYS A 154 11.70 1.49 27.81
N ALA A 155 12.94 1.40 28.31
CA ALA A 155 13.55 2.48 29.08
C ALA A 155 13.64 3.78 28.27
N ILE A 156 14.08 3.70 27.01
CA ILE A 156 14.13 4.86 26.10
C ILE A 156 12.74 5.43 25.85
N LEU A 157 11.74 4.57 25.63
CA LEU A 157 10.35 5.03 25.42
C LEU A 157 9.80 5.78 26.63
N ASP A 158 10.03 5.26 27.84
CA ASP A 158 9.56 5.88 29.08
C ASP A 158 10.22 7.25 29.29
N GLU A 159 11.53 7.37 29.02
CA GLU A 159 12.25 8.66 29.04
C GLU A 159 11.73 9.64 27.98
N LEU A 160 11.47 9.16 26.76
CA LEU A 160 10.94 9.98 25.68
C LEU A 160 9.53 10.48 25.97
N LEU A 161 8.68 9.66 26.58
CA LEU A 161 7.34 10.07 27.02
C LEU A 161 7.41 11.14 28.09
N GLU A 162 8.34 11.03 29.04
CA GLU A 162 8.56 12.05 30.05
C GLU A 162 9.07 13.37 29.47
N ALA A 163 10.03 13.31 28.56
CA ALA A 163 10.59 14.50 27.92
C ALA A 163 9.61 15.21 26.98
N ASN A 164 8.69 14.47 26.34
CA ASN A 164 7.80 14.98 25.29
C ASN A 164 6.34 15.13 25.73
N LYS A 165 6.04 15.15 27.04
CA LYS A 165 4.68 15.34 27.59
C LYS A 165 3.92 16.52 26.97
N ALA A 166 4.60 17.57 26.52
CA ALA A 166 4.00 18.76 25.91
C ALA A 166 3.72 18.65 24.40
N TYR A 167 4.34 17.70 23.70
CA TYR A 167 4.30 17.58 22.24
C TYR A 167 3.61 16.31 21.75
N TRP A 168 3.69 15.26 22.55
CA TRP A 168 3.12 13.96 22.21
C TRP A 168 1.71 13.82 22.78
N PRO A 169 0.87 13.05 22.09
CA PRO A 169 -0.43 12.70 22.61
C PRO A 169 -0.32 11.70 23.77
N GLU A 170 -1.36 11.65 24.59
CA GLU A 170 -1.46 10.61 25.63
C GLU A 170 -1.59 9.23 24.98
N LEU A 171 -0.58 8.38 25.19
CA LEU A 171 -0.58 6.99 24.74
C LEU A 171 -1.24 6.10 25.81
N ARG A 172 -2.09 5.16 25.38
CA ARG A 172 -2.78 4.15 26.18
C ARG A 172 -2.26 2.74 25.90
#